data_AF-A0AAV4HKH5-F1
#
_entry.id   AF-A0AAV4HKH5-F1
#
_cell.length_a   1.000
_cell.length_b   1.000
_cell.length_c   1.000
_cell.angle_alpha   90.00
_cell.angle_beta   90.00
_cell.angle_gamma   90.00
#
_symmetry.space_group_name_H-M   'P 1'
#
loop_
_entity.id
_entity.type
_entity.pdbx_description
1 polymer ?
#
loop_
_entity_poly.entity_id
_entity_poly.type
_entity_poly.pdbx_seq_one_letter_code
_entity_poly.pdbx_strand_id
1 'polypeptide(L)'
;MSTTQNTTSTLPRWNYKKANLDHFTALMDELAITINAFNKNTNQGAGAITDGIIKSAKKAIPRGARQNYRPYWTEELEELENEVNVARKK
;
A
#
# COMPACT_ATOMS: atom_id res chain seq x y z
N MET A 1 10.60 38.35 -1.40
CA MET A 1 11.15 36.97 -1.36
C MET A 1 10.14 36.11 -0.64
N SER A 2 9.26 35.45 -1.39
CA SER A 2 8.11 34.72 -0.82
C SER A 2 8.42 33.24 -0.81
N THR A 3 8.56 32.66 0.39
CA THR A 3 8.84 31.24 0.59
C THR A 3 7.55 30.44 0.45
N THR A 4 7.40 29.70 -0.64
CA THR A 4 6.30 28.77 -0.86
C THR A 4 6.46 27.55 0.05
N GLN A 5 5.58 27.42 1.04
CA GLN A 5 5.50 26.24 1.91
C GLN A 5 4.89 25.07 1.09
N ASN A 6 5.71 24.08 0.74
CA ASN A 6 5.25 22.84 0.12
C ASN A 6 4.46 22.01 1.15
N THR A 7 3.13 21.99 1.04
CA THR A 7 2.26 21.12 1.82
C THR A 7 2.28 19.70 1.22
N THR A 8 3.19 18.85 1.69
CA THR A 8 3.21 17.41 1.36
C THR A 8 2.12 16.67 2.13
N SER A 9 0.87 16.81 1.67
CA SER A 9 -0.22 15.93 2.09
C SER A 9 0.12 14.49 1.70
N THR A 10 0.65 13.73 2.66
CA THR A 10 1.13 12.37 2.46
C THR A 10 -0.08 11.44 2.52
N LEU A 11 -0.89 11.44 1.46
CA LEU A 11 -1.95 10.44 1.30
C LEU A 11 -1.32 9.04 1.43
N PRO A 12 -1.89 8.13 2.23
CA PRO A 12 -1.37 6.78 2.36
C PRO A 12 -1.37 6.10 0.98
N ARG A 13 -0.17 5.85 0.44
CA ARG A 13 0.03 5.23 -0.86
C ARG A 13 0.05 3.71 -0.71
N TRP A 14 -1.05 3.09 -1.12
CA TRP A 14 -1.24 1.64 -1.14
C TRP A 14 -0.77 1.04 -2.47
N ASN A 15 -0.01 -0.05 -2.42
CA ASN A 15 0.40 -0.77 -3.63
C ASN A 15 -0.58 -1.90 -3.95
N TYR A 16 -1.67 -1.56 -4.66
CA TYR A 16 -2.73 -2.51 -4.99
C TYR A 16 -2.28 -3.65 -5.91
N LYS A 17 -1.25 -3.45 -6.76
CA LYS A 17 -0.72 -4.52 -7.64
C LYS A 17 -0.01 -5.63 -6.86
N LYS A 18 0.50 -5.33 -5.67
CA LYS A 18 1.13 -6.31 -4.76
C LYS A 18 0.20 -6.69 -3.60
N ALA A 19 -1.07 -6.33 -3.66
CA ALA A 19 -2.02 -6.69 -2.62
C ALA A 19 -2.25 -8.20 -2.63
N ASN A 20 -2.20 -8.82 -1.46
CA ASN A 20 -2.70 -10.18 -1.28
C ASN A 20 -4.19 -10.12 -0.93
N LEU A 21 -5.05 -10.19 -1.95
CA LEU A 21 -6.50 -10.06 -1.77
C LEU A 21 -7.13 -11.27 -1.06
N ASP A 22 -6.55 -12.46 -1.21
CA ASP A 22 -7.00 -13.66 -0.51
C ASP A 22 -6.75 -13.52 1.00
N HIS A 23 -5.62 -12.95 1.39
CA HIS A 23 -5.33 -12.63 2.78
C HIS A 23 -6.24 -11.50 3.31
N PHE A 24 -6.58 -10.52 2.48
CA PHE A 24 -7.51 -9.45 2.86
C PHE A 24 -8.92 -9.99 3.12
N THR A 25 -9.42 -10.85 2.24
CA THR A 25 -10.77 -11.44 2.35
C THR A 25 -10.89 -12.31 3.59
N ALA A 26 -9.91 -13.19 3.86
CA ALA A 26 -9.88 -13.98 5.08
C ALA A 26 -9.94 -13.12 6.35
N LEU A 27 -9.16 -12.03 6.40
CA LEU A 27 -9.19 -11.09 7.54
C LEU A 27 -10.53 -10.35 7.68
N MET A 28 -11.21 -10.07 6.57
CA MET A 28 -12.52 -9.43 6.58
C MET A 28 -13.62 -10.38 7.05
N ASP A 29 -13.56 -11.66 6.68
CA ASP A 29 -14.51 -12.67 7.15
C ASP A 29 -14.39 -12.88 8.67
N GLU A 30 -13.17 -12.95 9.19
CA GLU A 30 -12.92 -12.96 10.64
C GLU A 30 -13.48 -11.70 11.34
N LEU A 31 -13.32 -10.53 10.71
CA LEU A 31 -13.88 -9.28 11.22
C LEU A 31 -15.40 -9.26 11.21
N ALA A 32 -16.03 -9.81 10.18
CA ALA A 32 -17.49 -9.88 10.08
C ALA A 32 -18.08 -10.73 11.20
N ILE A 33 -17.43 -11.84 11.56
CA ILE A 33 -17.84 -12.68 12.70
C ILE A 33 -17.69 -11.95 14.03
N THR A 34 -16.62 -11.18 14.21
CA THR A 34 -16.32 -10.49 15.47
C THR A 34 -17.10 -9.19 15.66
N ILE A 35 -17.51 -8.52 14.58
CA ILE A 35 -18.37 -7.35 14.63
C ILE A 35 -19.80 -7.82 14.91
N ASN A 36 -20.11 -8.05 16.19
CA ASN A 36 -21.49 -8.28 16.64
C ASN A 36 -22.31 -6.99 16.45
N ALA A 37 -22.90 -6.84 15.27
CA ALA A 37 -23.64 -5.65 14.85
C ALA A 37 -24.98 -5.47 15.60
N PHE A 38 -25.52 -6.54 16.19
CA PHE A 38 -26.81 -6.50 16.90
C PHE A 38 -26.78 -5.64 18.17
N ASN A 39 -25.62 -5.54 18.82
CA ASN A 39 -25.44 -4.78 20.06
C ASN A 39 -24.89 -3.36 19.87
N LYS A 40 -24.77 -2.88 18.62
CA LYS A 40 -24.16 -1.58 18.30
C LYS A 40 -25.16 -0.65 17.64
N ASN A 41 -25.13 0.62 18.01
CA ASN A 41 -25.79 1.67 17.24
C ASN A 41 -25.19 1.73 15.83
N THR A 42 -25.98 2.06 14.81
CA THR A 42 -25.57 2.23 13.41
C THR A 42 -24.23 2.94 13.23
N ASN A 43 -24.00 4.05 13.95
CA ASN A 43 -22.73 4.79 13.86
C ASN A 43 -21.54 3.99 14.39
N GLN A 44 -21.73 3.23 15.47
CA GLN A 44 -20.69 2.38 16.06
C GLN A 44 -20.43 1.14 15.22
N GLY A 45 -21.46 0.58 14.58
CA GLY A 45 -21.33 -0.50 13.60
C GLY A 45 -20.52 -0.05 12.39
N ALA A 46 -20.88 1.09 11.79
CA ALA A 46 -20.19 1.67 10.65
C ALA A 46 -18.72 2.01 10.97
N GLY A 47 -18.45 2.57 12.16
CA GLY A 47 -17.09 2.83 12.63
C GLY A 47 -16.26 1.55 12.75
N ALA A 48 -16.81 0.52 13.39
CA ALA A 48 -16.11 -0.76 13.57
C ALA A 48 -15.79 -1.46 12.23
N ILE A 49 -16.70 -1.38 11.26
CA ILE A 49 -16.46 -1.92 9.90
C ILE A 49 -15.35 -1.12 9.21
N THR A 50 -15.40 0.21 9.28
CA THR A 50 -14.39 1.08 8.66
C THR A 50 -13.00 0.81 9.24
N ASP A 51 -12.90 0.72 10.56
CA ASP A 51 -11.65 0.38 11.24
C ASP A 51 -11.16 -1.02 10.88
N GLY A 52 -12.09 -1.98 10.76
CA GLY A 52 -11.83 -3.33 10.30
C GLY A 52 -11.21 -3.35 8.90
N ILE A 53 -11.84 -2.69 7.94
CA ILE A 53 -11.36 -2.56 6.55
C ILE A 53 -9.95 -1.97 6.54
N ILE A 54 -9.72 -0.88 7.28
CA ILE A 54 -8.40 -0.23 7.34
C ILE A 54 -7.35 -1.17 7.94
N LYS A 55 -7.70 -1.91 9.00
CA LYS A 55 -6.78 -2.85 9.67
C LYS A 55 -6.42 -4.04 8.79
N SER A 56 -7.40 -4.63 8.11
CA SER A 56 -7.19 -5.72 7.16
C SER A 56 -6.37 -5.26 5.96
N ALA A 57 -6.72 -4.10 5.40
CA ALA A 57 -5.97 -3.51 4.29
C ALA A 57 -4.51 -3.32 4.69
N LYS A 58 -4.22 -2.78 5.89
CA LYS A 58 -2.84 -2.50 6.35
C LYS A 58 -1.96 -3.75 6.39
N LYS A 59 -2.55 -4.91 6.65
CA LYS A 59 -1.86 -6.20 6.69
C LYS A 59 -1.69 -6.80 5.30
N ALA A 60 -2.73 -6.72 4.47
CA ALA A 60 -2.79 -7.41 3.19
C ALA A 60 -2.18 -6.60 2.02
N ILE A 61 -2.15 -5.27 2.13
CA ILE A 61 -1.70 -4.38 1.07
C ILE A 61 -0.42 -3.68 1.54
N PRO A 62 0.72 -3.96 0.89
CA PRO A 62 1.97 -3.29 1.21
C PRO A 62 1.86 -1.78 1.05
N ARG A 63 2.37 -1.05 2.03
CA ARG A 63 2.51 0.41 1.97
C ARG A 63 3.78 0.77 1.23
N GLY A 64 3.72 1.83 0.44
CA GLY A 64 4.89 2.45 -0.16
C GLY A 64 4.86 2.50 -1.68
N ALA A 65 5.48 3.54 -2.21
CA ALA A 65 5.94 3.55 -3.60
C ALA A 65 7.25 2.77 -3.69
N ARG A 66 7.56 2.19 -4.86
CA ARG A 66 8.93 1.70 -5.13
C ARG A 66 9.86 2.90 -4.89
N GLN A 67 10.75 2.83 -3.88
CA GLN A 67 11.69 3.93 -3.58
C GLN A 67 12.48 4.32 -4.83
N ASN A 68 12.78 3.33 -5.67
CA ASN A 68 13.45 3.49 -6.96
C ASN A 68 12.48 3.30 -8.13
N TYR A 69 11.30 3.94 -8.09
CA TYR A 69 10.45 4.00 -9.28
C TYR A 69 11.13 4.87 -10.33
N ARG A 70 11.89 4.25 -11.23
CA ARG A 70 12.39 4.88 -12.44
C ARG A 70 11.37 4.61 -13.55
N PRO A 71 10.66 5.63 -14.06
CA PRO A 71 9.74 5.46 -15.18
C PRO A 71 10.51 4.87 -16.37
N TYR A 72 9.92 3.90 -17.07
CA TYR A 72 10.53 3.21 -18.21
C TYR A 72 11.78 2.37 -17.89
N TRP A 73 12.13 2.14 -16.62
CA TRP A 73 13.24 1.28 -16.23
C TRP A 73 12.80 -0.17 -16.10
N THR A 74 12.96 -0.91 -17.20
CA THR A 74 12.69 -2.34 -17.31
C THR A 74 13.83 -3.17 -16.73
N GLU A 75 13.57 -4.46 -16.53
CA GLU A 75 14.58 -5.43 -16.09
C GLU A 75 15.73 -5.52 -17.11
N GLU A 76 15.39 -5.46 -18.40
CA GLU A 76 16.35 -5.39 -19.52
C GLU A 76 17.30 -4.18 -19.44
N LEU A 77 16.80 -3.01 -19.02
CA LEU A 77 17.61 -1.80 -18.83
C LEU A 77 18.55 -1.91 -17.62
N GLU A 78 18.11 -2.61 -16.56
CA GLU A 78 18.95 -2.89 -15.39
C GLU A 78 20.09 -3.86 -15.76
N GLU A 79 19.79 -4.90 -16.54
CA GLU A 79 20.80 -5.85 -17.05
C GLU A 79 21.83 -5.14 -17.94
N LEU A 80 21.38 -4.31 -18.89
CA LEU A 80 22.27 -3.54 -19.76
C LEU A 80 23.19 -2.59 -18.99
N GLU A 81 22.66 -1.88 -17.99
CA GLU A 81 23.45 -0.99 -17.15
C GLU A 81 24.51 -1.76 -16.33
N ASN A 82 24.16 -2.96 -15.86
CA ASN A 82 25.12 -3.84 -15.18
C ASN A 82 26.25 -4.29 -16.12
N GLU A 83 25.94 -4.69 -17.35
CA GLU A 83 26.95 -5.06 -18.36
C GLU A 83 27.91 -3.92 -18.68
N VAL A 84 27.39 -2.71 -18.91
CA VAL A 84 28.21 -1.50 -19.16
C VAL A 84 29.12 -1.20 -17.96
N ASN A 85 28.61 -1.32 -16.74
CA ASN A 85 29.40 -1.09 -15.54
C ASN A 85 30.47 -2.16 -15.31
N VAL A 86 30.24 -3.41 -15.72
CA VAL A 86 31.27 -4.46 -15.74
C VAL A 86 32.35 -4.12 -16.78
N ALA A 87 31.96 -3.71 -17.98
CA ALA A 87 32.90 -3.34 -19.05
C ALA A 87 33.78 -2.14 -18.68
N ARG A 88 33.24 -1.13 -17.98
CA ARG A 88 34.01 0.05 -17.50
C ARG A 88 35.02 -0.27 -16.40
N LYS A 89 34.85 -1.38 -15.68
CA LYS A 89 35.76 -1.83 -14.62
C LYS A 89 36.91 -2.71 -15.15
N LYS A 90 36.89 -3.04 -16.44
CA LYS A 90 37.92 -3.80 -17.14
C LYS A 90 38.89 -2.84 -17.84
#